data_AF-A0A3D2J7K2-F1
#
_entry.id   AF-A0A3D2J7K2-F1
#
_cell.length_a   1.000
_cell.length_b   1.000
_cell.length_c   1.000
_cell.angle_alpha   90.00
_cell.angle_beta   90.00
_cell.angle_gamma   90.00
#
_symmetry.space_group_name_H-M   'P 1'
#
loop_
_entity.id
_entity.type
_entity.pdbx_description
1 polymer ?
#
loop_
_entity_poly.entity_id
_entity_poly.type
_entity_poly.pdbx_seq_one_letter_code
_entity_poly.pdbx_strand_id
1 'polypeptide(L)'
;LTNATACDAELGTVPDGGSDIPIVRGERREYTLSPDVTPRGTFYATSTVTQVLAQQDSLKAASDSTRLLMHTGSERILDGLCHEFGVSSESSVVAPSYRVLREYGNTIGCSVPLMLADPTPWPEGSALMVAFGLSFSCGAGVMTVPQGGWAA
;
A
#
# COMPACT_ATOMS: atom_id res chain seq x y z
N LEU A 1 0.24 -13.96 19.36
CA LEU A 1 -0.58 -13.31 18.32
C LEU A 1 0.27 -12.24 17.66
N THR A 2 0.39 -12.25 16.34
CA THR A 2 1.22 -11.33 15.53
C THR A 2 0.50 -10.03 15.17
N ASN A 3 -0.82 -9.98 15.34
CA ASN A 3 -1.68 -8.83 15.01
C ASN A 3 -1.99 -7.99 16.26
N ALA A 4 -2.35 -6.72 16.06
CA ALA A 4 -2.73 -5.77 17.12
C ALA A 4 -3.97 -6.22 17.90
N THR A 5 -4.94 -6.88 17.24
CA THR A 5 -6.03 -7.60 17.92
C THR A 5 -6.18 -9.01 17.34
N ALA A 6 -6.78 -9.92 18.12
CA ALA A 6 -7.02 -11.29 17.66
C ALA A 6 -7.96 -11.34 16.44
N CYS A 7 -9.00 -10.49 16.42
CA CYS A 7 -9.98 -10.45 15.33
C CYS A 7 -9.37 -9.97 14.00
N ASP A 8 -8.21 -9.31 14.02
CA ASP A 8 -7.58 -8.83 12.79
C ASP A 8 -7.11 -9.98 11.88
N ALA A 9 -6.92 -11.18 12.43
CA ALA A 9 -6.58 -12.37 11.63
C ALA A 9 -7.68 -12.68 10.59
N GLU A 10 -8.92 -12.32 10.90
CA GLU A 10 -10.12 -12.62 10.10
C GLU A 10 -10.54 -11.44 9.19
N LEU A 11 -9.69 -10.43 9.00
CA LEU A 11 -10.02 -9.28 8.13
C LEU A 11 -10.14 -9.66 6.66
N GLY A 12 -9.39 -10.67 6.23
CA GLY A 12 -9.51 -11.26 4.90
C GLY A 12 -9.30 -12.75 4.98
N THR A 13 -10.25 -13.54 4.47
CA THR A 13 -10.08 -14.99 4.38
C THR A 13 -10.14 -15.47 2.95
N VAL A 14 -9.34 -16.49 2.69
CA VAL A 14 -9.35 -17.28 1.46
C VAL A 14 -9.91 -18.64 1.85
N PRO A 15 -11.24 -18.83 1.74
CA PRO A 15 -11.90 -20.05 2.24
C PRO A 15 -11.52 -21.29 1.44
N ASP A 16 -11.03 -21.11 0.21
CA ASP A 16 -10.60 -22.19 -0.68
C ASP A 16 -9.24 -21.89 -1.34
N GLY A 17 -8.43 -22.92 -1.56
CA GLY A 17 -7.07 -22.72 -2.08
C GLY A 17 -6.03 -22.53 -0.97
N GLY A 18 -5.18 -23.53 -0.81
CA GLY A 18 -4.02 -23.54 0.09
C GLY A 18 -3.11 -24.73 -0.27
N SER A 19 -2.01 -24.92 0.44
CA SER A 19 -1.18 -26.13 0.26
C SER A 19 -1.99 -27.40 0.44
N ASP A 20 -2.94 -27.37 1.39
CA ASP A 20 -3.69 -28.54 1.83
C ASP A 20 -5.01 -28.71 1.04
N ILE A 21 -5.46 -27.65 0.37
CA ILE A 21 -6.64 -27.65 -0.50
C ILE A 21 -6.24 -26.94 -1.80
N PRO A 22 -5.48 -27.60 -2.69
CA PRO A 22 -4.91 -26.95 -3.88
C PRO A 22 -5.96 -26.64 -4.96
N ILE A 23 -7.17 -27.20 -4.83
CA ILE A 23 -8.26 -27.05 -5.79
C ILE A 23 -9.14 -25.87 -5.36
N VAL A 24 -9.11 -24.82 -6.18
CA VAL A 24 -10.07 -23.71 -6.13
C VAL A 24 -11.40 -24.23 -6.70
N ARG A 25 -12.49 -24.08 -5.95
CA ARG A 25 -13.82 -24.57 -6.39
C ARG A 25 -14.57 -23.42 -7.06
N GLY A 26 -14.67 -23.45 -8.39
CA GLY A 26 -15.30 -22.40 -9.19
C GLY A 26 -14.37 -21.90 -10.29
N GLU A 27 -14.76 -20.82 -10.99
CA GLU A 27 -13.91 -20.22 -12.04
C GLU A 27 -12.76 -19.35 -11.47
N ARG A 28 -12.88 -18.88 -10.22
CA ARG A 28 -11.93 -17.96 -9.56
C ARG A 28 -11.84 -18.24 -8.06
N ARG A 29 -10.72 -17.87 -7.43
CA ARG A 29 -10.59 -17.89 -5.97
C ARG A 29 -11.56 -16.93 -5.32
N GLU A 30 -12.21 -17.38 -4.26
CA GLU A 30 -13.04 -16.52 -3.45
C GLU A 30 -12.17 -15.82 -2.39
N TYR A 31 -12.44 -14.53 -2.20
CA TYR A 31 -11.87 -13.75 -1.11
C TYR A 31 -13.03 -13.13 -0.36
N THR A 32 -13.09 -13.32 0.95
CA THR A 32 -14.02 -12.57 1.78
C THR A 32 -13.26 -11.53 2.58
N LEU A 33 -13.76 -10.31 2.59
CA LEU A 33 -13.18 -9.19 3.31
C LEU A 33 -14.19 -8.70 4.34
N SER A 34 -13.72 -8.54 5.58
CA SER A 34 -14.50 -7.91 6.65
C SER A 34 -14.80 -6.44 6.32
N PRO A 35 -15.93 -5.86 6.75
CA PRO A 35 -16.13 -4.40 6.69
C PRO A 35 -15.03 -3.61 7.40
N ASP A 36 -14.36 -4.22 8.39
CA ASP A 36 -13.29 -3.58 9.16
C ASP A 36 -11.94 -3.52 8.42
N VAL A 37 -11.86 -4.11 7.22
CA VAL A 37 -10.62 -4.16 6.43
C VAL A 37 -10.05 -2.75 6.21
N THR A 38 -10.88 -1.77 5.86
CA THR A 38 -10.42 -0.38 5.63
C THR A 38 -9.93 0.29 6.93
N PRO A 39 -10.74 0.44 8.00
CA PRO A 39 -10.28 1.15 9.20
C PRO A 39 -9.09 0.47 9.89
N ARG A 40 -9.05 -0.87 9.92
CA ARG A 40 -7.91 -1.61 10.49
C ARG A 40 -6.68 -1.50 9.61
N GLY A 41 -6.87 -1.54 8.30
CA GLY A 41 -5.80 -1.36 7.34
C GLY A 41 -5.13 0.01 7.41
N THR A 42 -5.93 1.07 7.54
CA THR A 42 -5.45 2.41 7.81
C THR A 42 -4.62 2.45 9.09
N PHE A 43 -5.09 1.86 10.18
CA PHE A 43 -4.34 1.80 11.45
C PHE A 43 -2.97 1.11 11.30
N TYR A 44 -2.88 -0.03 10.62
CA TYR A 44 -1.60 -0.72 10.41
C TYR A 44 -0.65 0.09 9.54
N ALA A 45 -1.17 0.70 8.46
CA ALA A 45 -0.38 1.50 7.55
C ALA A 45 0.18 2.75 8.22
N THR A 46 -0.66 3.51 8.94
CA THR A 46 -0.21 4.72 9.66
C THR A 46 0.80 4.37 10.73
N SER A 47 0.54 3.35 11.55
CA SER A 47 1.46 2.88 12.59
C SER A 47 2.82 2.47 12.02
N THR A 48 2.82 1.77 10.89
CA THR A 48 4.05 1.31 10.22
C THR A 48 4.83 2.48 9.64
N VAL A 49 4.15 3.40 8.94
CA VAL A 49 4.78 4.60 8.37
C VAL A 49 5.35 5.49 9.48
N THR A 50 4.64 5.70 10.58
CA THR A 50 5.14 6.47 11.73
C THR A 50 6.43 5.85 12.29
N GLN A 51 6.48 4.52 12.44
CA GLN A 51 7.68 3.82 12.92
C GLN A 51 8.85 3.96 11.94
N VAL A 52 8.59 3.81 10.65
CA VAL A 52 9.62 3.99 9.61
C VAL A 52 10.16 5.42 9.66
N LEU A 53 9.30 6.44 9.57
CA LEU A 53 9.72 7.85 9.56
C LEU A 53 10.46 8.27 10.84
N ALA A 54 10.12 7.69 11.99
CA ALA A 54 10.85 7.95 13.24
C ALA A 54 12.33 7.53 13.19
N GLN A 55 12.69 6.62 12.27
CA GLN A 55 14.06 6.14 12.08
C GLN A 55 14.76 6.78 10.87
N GLN A 56 14.11 7.69 10.15
CA GLN A 56 14.66 8.30 8.94
C GLN A 56 15.10 9.74 9.18
N ASP A 57 16.25 10.10 8.62
CA ASP A 57 16.73 11.48 8.63
C ASP A 57 16.27 12.26 7.40
N SER A 58 16.10 11.59 6.27
CA SER A 58 15.78 12.21 4.97
C SER A 58 14.31 12.52 4.73
N LEU A 59 13.41 12.04 5.59
CA LEU A 59 11.96 12.22 5.45
C LEU A 59 11.30 12.21 6.84
N LYS A 60 10.62 13.31 7.20
CA LYS A 60 10.02 13.47 8.53
C LYS A 60 8.49 13.28 8.53
N ALA A 61 7.81 13.64 7.44
CA ALA A 61 6.40 13.33 7.23
C ALA A 61 6.16 12.71 5.84
N ALA A 62 5.09 11.93 5.72
CA ALA A 62 4.67 11.36 4.43
C ALA A 62 4.33 12.45 3.40
N SER A 63 3.80 13.59 3.85
CA SER A 63 3.52 14.77 3.03
C SER A 63 4.76 15.42 2.42
N ASP A 64 5.94 15.20 3.01
CA ASP A 64 7.21 15.76 2.52
C ASP A 64 7.84 14.87 1.44
N SER A 65 7.26 13.71 1.16
CA SER A 65 7.77 12.81 0.14
C SER A 65 7.58 13.40 -1.24
N THR A 66 8.56 13.23 -2.12
CA THR A 66 8.38 13.57 -3.53
C THR A 66 7.30 12.69 -4.14
N ARG A 67 7.20 11.45 -3.67
CA ARG A 67 6.30 10.40 -4.13
C ARG A 67 5.89 9.47 -3.00
N LEU A 68 4.60 9.14 -2.99
CA LEU A 68 3.98 8.22 -2.05
C LEU A 68 3.35 7.07 -2.83
N LEU A 69 4.09 5.95 -2.87
CA LEU A 69 3.71 4.74 -3.59
C LEU A 69 2.96 3.79 -2.65
N MET A 70 1.66 3.64 -2.86
CA MET A 70 0.79 2.88 -1.97
C MET A 70 0.19 1.69 -2.70
N HIS A 71 0.19 0.52 -2.06
CA HIS A 71 -0.47 -0.65 -2.61
C HIS A 71 -1.95 -0.35 -2.94
N THR A 72 -2.41 -0.87 -4.09
CA THR A 72 -3.70 -0.51 -4.69
C THR A 72 -4.82 -1.44 -4.24
N GLY A 73 -5.12 -1.48 -2.94
CA GLY A 73 -6.16 -2.36 -2.39
C GLY A 73 -7.57 -1.98 -2.85
N SER A 74 -7.92 -0.69 -2.73
CA SER A 74 -9.13 -0.06 -3.25
C SER A 74 -8.98 1.46 -3.18
N GLU A 75 -9.86 2.20 -3.86
CA GLU A 75 -9.88 3.67 -3.82
C GLU A 75 -10.12 4.19 -2.40
N ARG A 76 -11.07 3.58 -1.69
CA ARG A 76 -11.38 3.92 -0.29
C ARG A 76 -10.17 3.77 0.64
N ILE A 77 -9.31 2.77 0.41
CA ILE A 77 -8.09 2.61 1.20
C ILE A 77 -7.09 3.72 0.86
N LEU A 78 -6.89 4.03 -0.43
CA LEU A 78 -6.01 5.13 -0.83
C LEU A 78 -6.47 6.46 -0.25
N ASP A 79 -7.76 6.77 -0.31
CA ASP A 79 -8.34 7.99 0.24
C ASP A 79 -8.14 8.09 1.76
N GLY A 80 -8.36 6.98 2.48
CA GLY A 80 -8.12 6.90 3.91
C GLY A 80 -6.66 7.15 4.28
N LEU A 81 -5.72 6.58 3.52
CA LEU A 81 -4.29 6.81 3.74
C LEU A 81 -3.88 8.26 3.40
N CYS A 82 -4.38 8.80 2.29
CA CYS A 82 -4.19 10.20 1.91
C CYS A 82 -4.63 11.15 3.03
N HIS A 83 -5.82 10.92 3.59
CA HIS A 83 -6.33 11.68 4.73
C HIS A 83 -5.38 11.62 5.94
N GLU A 84 -5.00 10.42 6.38
CA GLU A 84 -4.13 10.24 7.55
C GLU A 84 -2.72 10.81 7.35
N PHE A 85 -2.19 10.76 6.12
CA PHE A 85 -0.87 11.28 5.78
C PHE A 85 -0.87 12.78 5.47
N GLY A 86 -2.03 13.43 5.48
CA GLY A 86 -2.15 14.86 5.13
C GLY A 86 -1.80 15.16 3.69
N VAL A 87 -2.06 14.22 2.77
CA VAL A 87 -1.77 14.34 1.33
C VAL A 87 -3.07 14.35 0.55
N SER A 88 -3.26 15.35 -0.32
CA SER A 88 -4.41 15.39 -1.23
C SER A 88 -4.40 14.19 -2.19
N SER A 89 -5.56 13.53 -2.39
CA SER A 89 -5.75 12.47 -3.39
C SER A 89 -5.46 12.95 -4.82
N GLU A 90 -5.62 14.24 -5.07
CA GLU A 90 -5.33 14.90 -6.36
C GLU A 90 -3.86 15.31 -6.52
N SER A 91 -3.01 15.06 -5.51
CA SER A 91 -1.61 15.43 -5.55
C SER A 91 -0.81 14.56 -6.53
N SER A 92 0.15 15.17 -7.22
CA SER A 92 1.12 14.46 -8.05
C SER A 92 1.99 13.46 -7.26
N VAL A 93 2.07 13.62 -5.94
CA VAL A 93 2.79 12.73 -5.01
C VAL A 93 2.16 11.33 -4.99
N VAL A 94 0.83 11.22 -5.04
CA VAL A 94 0.07 9.95 -4.95
C VAL A 94 -0.53 9.49 -6.28
N ALA A 95 -0.50 10.35 -7.30
CA ALA A 95 -1.06 10.07 -8.63
C ALA A 95 -0.64 8.71 -9.23
N PRO A 96 0.60 8.19 -9.07
CA PRO A 96 0.95 6.86 -9.54
C PRO A 96 0.08 5.74 -8.92
N SER A 97 -0.27 5.85 -7.64
CA SER A 97 -1.08 4.86 -6.93
C SER A 97 -2.51 4.79 -7.48
N TYR A 98 -3.14 5.95 -7.66
CA TYR A 98 -4.48 6.02 -8.26
C TYR A 98 -4.49 5.61 -9.73
N ARG A 99 -3.43 5.93 -10.49
CA ARG A 99 -3.28 5.50 -11.88
C ARG A 99 -3.23 3.97 -11.98
N VAL A 100 -2.36 3.32 -11.20
CA VAL A 100 -2.24 1.86 -11.21
C VAL A 100 -3.55 1.21 -10.80
N LEU A 101 -4.24 1.73 -9.77
CA LEU A 101 -5.54 1.22 -9.37
C LEU A 101 -6.58 1.33 -10.50
N ARG A 102 -6.63 2.47 -11.20
CA ARG A 102 -7.58 2.70 -12.30
C ARG A 102 -7.30 1.81 -13.52
N GLU A 103 -6.03 1.60 -13.85
CA GLU A 103 -5.63 0.86 -15.07
C GLU A 103 -5.57 -0.65 -14.87
N TYR A 104 -5.12 -1.11 -13.69
CA TYR A 104 -4.85 -2.52 -13.42
C TYR A 104 -5.68 -3.09 -12.26
N GLY A 105 -6.44 -2.26 -11.54
CA GLY A 105 -7.17 -2.68 -10.36
C GLY A 105 -6.24 -2.98 -9.17
N ASN A 106 -6.72 -3.85 -8.29
CA ASN A 106 -5.90 -4.40 -7.20
C ASN A 106 -4.99 -5.51 -7.74
N THR A 107 -3.70 -5.23 -7.81
CA THR A 107 -2.68 -6.15 -8.33
C THR A 107 -1.95 -6.94 -7.24
N ILE A 108 -2.53 -7.00 -6.03
CA ILE A 108 -1.97 -7.70 -4.87
C ILE A 108 -0.52 -7.23 -4.64
N GLY A 109 0.47 -8.11 -4.59
CA GLY A 109 1.86 -7.72 -4.30
C GLY A 109 2.52 -6.83 -5.36
N CYS A 110 1.91 -6.62 -6.53
CA CYS A 110 2.57 -5.99 -7.68
C CYS A 110 2.36 -4.49 -7.80
N SER A 111 1.49 -3.86 -6.99
CA SER A 111 1.14 -2.44 -7.15
C SER A 111 2.36 -1.50 -7.10
N VAL A 112 3.18 -1.61 -6.05
CA VAL A 112 4.34 -0.73 -5.85
C VAL A 112 5.43 -0.98 -6.91
N PRO A 113 5.79 -2.24 -7.24
CA PRO A 113 6.67 -2.50 -8.39
C PRO A 113 6.20 -1.91 -9.72
N LEU A 114 4.89 -1.95 -10.01
CA LEU A 114 4.34 -1.33 -11.22
C LEU A 114 4.55 0.19 -11.24
N MET A 115 4.44 0.85 -10.08
CA MET A 115 4.69 2.30 -9.97
C MET A 115 6.17 2.64 -10.13
N LEU A 116 7.07 1.80 -9.63
CA LEU A 116 8.51 1.98 -9.80
C LEU A 116 8.96 1.79 -11.25
N ALA A 117 8.29 0.91 -11.98
CA ALA A 117 8.52 0.64 -13.40
C ALA A 117 7.81 1.63 -14.34
N ASP A 118 7.03 2.59 -13.83
CA ASP A 118 6.39 3.62 -14.64
C ASP A 118 7.48 4.54 -15.24
N PRO A 119 7.50 4.78 -16.57
CA PRO A 119 8.52 5.60 -17.22
C PRO A 119 8.34 7.11 -16.95
N THR A 120 7.27 7.53 -16.28
CA THR A 120 7.01 8.92 -15.93
C THR A 120 8.09 9.42 -14.97
N PRO A 121 8.87 10.45 -15.35
CA PRO A 121 9.90 10.98 -14.46
C PRO A 121 9.32 11.56 -13.17
N TRP A 122 10.00 11.31 -12.06
CA TRP A 122 9.73 11.92 -10.76
C TRP A 122 11.00 12.61 -10.19
N PRO A 123 10.84 13.71 -9.43
CA PRO A 123 11.97 14.55 -9.01
C PRO A 123 12.84 13.86 -7.95
N GLU A 124 14.09 14.30 -7.86
CA GLU A 124 15.02 13.91 -6.79
C GLU A 124 14.46 14.21 -5.39
N GLY A 125 14.85 13.42 -4.38
CA GLY A 125 14.39 13.56 -3.01
C GLY A 125 14.11 12.23 -2.32
N SER A 126 13.06 12.17 -1.50
CA SER A 126 12.67 10.97 -0.74
C SER A 126 11.30 10.48 -1.18
N ALA A 127 11.21 9.22 -1.61
CA ALA A 127 9.94 8.53 -1.87
C ALA A 127 9.57 7.63 -0.69
N LEU A 128 8.29 7.58 -0.34
CA LEU A 128 7.75 6.65 0.65
C LEU A 128 6.97 5.56 -0.06
N MET A 129 7.26 4.30 0.27
CA MET A 129 6.58 3.12 -0.25
C MET A 129 5.80 2.45 0.86
N VAL A 130 4.56 2.06 0.58
CA VAL A 130 3.66 1.39 1.51
C VAL A 130 2.99 0.22 0.78
N ALA A 131 3.19 -0.99 1.28
CA ALA A 131 2.58 -2.20 0.75
C ALA A 131 1.83 -2.93 1.85
N PHE A 132 0.69 -3.54 1.50
CA PHE A 132 -0.09 -4.33 2.44
C PHE A 132 -0.54 -5.65 1.82
N GLY A 133 -0.64 -6.67 2.68
CA GLY A 133 -1.06 -8.02 2.33
C GLY A 133 -2.46 -8.35 2.85
N LEU A 134 -2.89 -9.59 2.58
CA LEU A 134 -4.14 -10.14 3.13
C LEU A 134 -4.14 -10.06 4.66
N SER A 135 -5.30 -9.78 5.25
CA SER A 135 -5.49 -9.51 6.68
C SER A 135 -4.66 -8.33 7.23
N PHE A 136 -4.24 -7.43 6.35
CA PHE A 136 -3.58 -6.16 6.66
C PHE A 136 -2.28 -6.27 7.47
N SER A 137 -1.37 -7.13 7.02
CA SER A 137 0.06 -6.89 7.25
C SER A 137 0.51 -5.68 6.43
N CYS A 138 1.29 -4.77 7.02
CA CYS A 138 1.82 -3.60 6.33
C CYS A 138 3.35 -3.61 6.37
N GLY A 139 3.97 -3.36 5.22
CA GLY A 139 5.39 -3.01 5.10
C GLY A 139 5.52 -1.60 4.53
N ALA A 140 6.50 -0.84 5.02
CA ALA A 140 6.81 0.48 4.47
C ALA A 140 8.33 0.69 4.40
N GLY A 141 8.76 1.59 3.54
CA GLY A 141 10.17 1.95 3.39
C GLY A 141 10.35 3.29 2.71
N VAL A 142 11.43 3.98 3.07
CA VAL A 142 11.86 5.21 2.40
C VAL A 142 12.93 4.87 1.38
N MET A 143 12.80 5.43 0.19
CA MET A 143 13.77 5.32 -0.90
C MET A 143 14.32 6.70 -1.24
N THR A 144 15.64 6.81 -1.32
CA THR A 144 16.28 8.00 -1.89
C THR A 144 16.13 7.96 -3.42
N VAL A 145 15.49 8.98 -3.97
CA VAL A 145 15.45 9.24 -5.41
C VAL A 145 16.75 9.97 -5.78
N PRO A 146 17.57 9.41 -6.68
CA PRO A 146 18.91 9.93 -6.96
C PRO A 146 18.87 11.33 -7.58
N GLN A 147 20.03 11.99 -7.57
CA GLN A 147 20.20 13.29 -8.21
C GLN A 147 19.82 13.21 -9.70
N GLY A 148 19.02 14.16 -10.16
CA GLY A 148 18.45 14.14 -11.52
C GLY A 148 17.12 13.39 -11.63
N GLY A 149 16.58 12.88 -10.52
CA GLY A 149 15.29 12.21 -10.46
C GLY A 149 15.38 10.72 -10.80
N TRP A 150 14.23 10.10 -11.05
CA TRP A 150 14.19 8.72 -11.55
C TRP A 150 13.19 8.54 -12.68
N ALA A 151 13.56 7.62 -13.56
CA ALA A 151 12.77 7.08 -14.63
C ALA A 151 13.22 5.61 -14.78
N ALA A 152 12.26 4.70 -15.00
CA ALA A 152 12.54 3.29 -15.25
C ALA A 152 13.23 3.06 -16.60
#